data_AF-A0A916IHE7-F1
#
_entry.id   AF-A0A916IHE7-F1
#
_cell.length_a   1.000
_cell.length_b   1.000
_cell.length_c   1.000
_cell.angle_alpha   90.00
_cell.angle_beta   90.00
_cell.angle_gamma   90.00
#
_symmetry.space_group_name_H-M   'P 1'
#
loop_
_entity.id
_entity.type
_entity.pdbx_description
1 polymer ?
#
loop_
_entity_poly.entity_id
_entity_poly.type
_entity_poly.pdbx_seq_one_letter_code
_entity_poly.pdbx_strand_id
1 'polypeptide(L)'
;MPDHRSPRPAAASGAARLRLSVLDQSVSLAGRGEDEAIRDTLALAQHADALGYHRFWLSEHHGLPTIVGSAPEILMAAIAARTERIRIGSAGVMLPHYSALKVAEQFRVLESLAPGRIDLGVGRAPGGDMRTAQALNPNAHLAAEAFPQQVRDLQ
;
A
#
# COMPACT_ATOMS: atom_id res chain seq x y z
N MET A 1 -6.26 7.83 -65.97
CA MET A 1 -6.08 8.58 -64.70
C MET A 1 -5.40 7.65 -63.70
N PRO A 2 -4.18 7.93 -63.24
CA PRO A 2 -3.54 7.13 -62.20
C PRO A 2 -4.06 7.54 -60.80
N ASP A 3 -4.38 6.54 -59.98
CA ASP A 3 -4.87 6.71 -58.60
C ASP A 3 -3.72 7.14 -57.67
N HIS A 4 -3.67 8.43 -57.35
CA HIS A 4 -2.78 9.01 -56.34
C HIS A 4 -3.34 8.74 -54.93
N ARG A 5 -3.07 7.55 -54.39
CA ARG A 5 -3.18 7.32 -52.94
C ARG A 5 -1.79 7.28 -52.33
N SER A 6 -1.39 8.43 -51.79
CA SER A 6 -0.23 8.54 -50.91
C SER A 6 -0.41 7.61 -49.70
N PRO A 7 0.61 6.84 -49.28
CA PRO A 7 0.52 6.02 -48.09
C PRO A 7 0.35 6.92 -46.86
N ARG A 8 -0.65 6.63 -46.02
CA ARG A 8 -0.81 7.30 -44.71
C ARG A 8 0.43 6.99 -43.86
N PRO A 9 1.01 7.98 -43.17
CA PRO A 9 2.12 7.73 -42.26
C PRO A 9 1.65 6.77 -41.15
N ALA A 10 2.43 5.72 -40.89
CA ALA A 10 2.20 4.83 -39.78
C ALA A 10 2.27 5.65 -38.48
N ALA A 11 1.17 5.71 -37.75
CA ALA A 11 1.17 6.27 -36.41
C ALA A 11 2.15 5.45 -35.56
N ALA A 12 3.24 6.07 -35.11
CA ALA A 12 4.10 5.47 -34.10
C ALA A 12 3.25 5.25 -32.84
N SER A 13 2.83 4.01 -32.60
CA SER A 13 2.08 3.63 -31.40
C SER A 13 3.05 3.60 -30.22
N GLY A 14 3.29 4.78 -29.64
CA GLY A 14 3.91 4.91 -28.32
C GLY A 14 2.89 4.59 -27.22
N ALA A 15 2.29 3.39 -27.25
CA ALA A 15 1.44 2.95 -26.16
C ALA A 15 2.31 2.79 -24.91
N ALA A 16 2.11 3.65 -23.91
CA ALA A 16 2.81 3.55 -22.63
C ALA A 16 2.62 2.14 -22.07
N ARG A 17 3.72 1.44 -21.78
CA ARG A 17 3.66 0.07 -21.24
C ARG A 17 2.94 0.09 -19.90
N LEU A 18 1.79 -0.59 -19.82
CA LEU A 18 1.03 -0.72 -18.58
C LEU A 18 1.91 -1.34 -17.48
N ARG A 19 1.93 -0.73 -16.30
CA ARG A 19 2.64 -1.27 -15.13
C ARG A 19 1.65 -2.01 -14.23
N LEU A 20 1.99 -3.25 -13.87
CA LEU A 20 1.21 -4.05 -12.93
C LEU A 20 1.73 -3.86 -11.51
N SER A 21 0.85 -3.90 -10.52
CA SER A 21 1.17 -3.76 -9.09
C SER A 21 0.24 -4.66 -8.28
N VAL A 22 0.61 -4.93 -7.03
CA VAL A 22 -0.15 -5.76 -6.09
C VAL A 22 -0.69 -4.87 -4.97
N LEU A 23 -1.95 -5.11 -4.59
CA LEU A 23 -2.53 -4.67 -3.34
C LEU A 23 -2.84 -5.93 -2.53
N ASP A 24 -2.19 -6.07 -1.39
CA ASP A 24 -2.37 -7.18 -0.48
C ASP A 24 -2.99 -6.73 0.84
N GLN A 25 -3.86 -7.58 1.39
CA GLN A 25 -4.57 -7.31 2.63
C GLN A 25 -4.22 -8.31 3.74
N SER A 26 -3.33 -9.28 3.47
CA SER A 26 -3.08 -10.43 4.35
C SER A 26 -4.38 -11.15 4.71
N VAL A 27 -5.03 -11.73 3.70
CA VAL A 27 -6.31 -12.44 3.86
C VAL A 27 -6.07 -13.79 4.53
N SER A 28 -6.78 -14.07 5.63
CA SER A 28 -6.75 -15.39 6.27
C SER A 28 -7.67 -16.37 5.54
N LEU A 29 -7.24 -17.64 5.48
CA LEU A 29 -7.99 -18.71 4.82
C LEU A 29 -8.63 -19.64 5.85
N ALA A 30 -9.82 -20.14 5.55
CA ALA A 30 -10.51 -21.10 6.41
C ALA A 30 -9.65 -22.35 6.66
N GLY A 31 -9.56 -22.77 7.92
CA GLY A 31 -8.77 -23.93 8.32
C GLY A 31 -7.25 -23.72 8.40
N ARG A 32 -6.76 -22.50 8.18
CA ARG A 32 -5.34 -22.10 8.34
C ARG A 32 -5.18 -21.10 9.48
N GLY A 33 -3.97 -21.02 10.04
CA GLY A 33 -3.64 -20.03 11.07
C GLY A 33 -3.51 -18.62 10.48
N GLU A 34 -3.90 -17.59 11.24
CA GLU A 34 -3.78 -16.18 10.82
C GLU A 34 -2.31 -15.77 10.60
N ASP A 35 -1.40 -16.32 11.39
CA ASP A 35 0.04 -16.14 11.25
C ASP A 35 0.58 -16.64 9.90
N GLU A 36 -0.12 -17.60 9.29
CA GLU A 36 0.20 -18.10 7.96
C GLU A 36 -0.10 -17.09 6.86
N ALA A 37 -1.18 -16.31 6.98
CA ALA A 37 -1.51 -15.25 6.02
C ALA A 37 -0.41 -14.17 5.97
N ILE A 38 0.18 -13.85 7.13
CA ILE A 38 1.31 -12.92 7.21
C ILE A 38 2.55 -13.48 6.50
N ARG A 39 2.85 -14.78 6.67
CA ARG A 39 3.95 -15.43 5.95
C ARG A 39 3.70 -15.48 4.45
N ASP A 40 2.46 -15.75 4.04
CA ASP A 40 2.04 -15.78 2.65
C ASP A 40 2.20 -14.40 1.99
N THR A 41 1.85 -13.30 2.69
CA THR A 41 2.12 -11.92 2.24
C THR A 41 3.61 -11.71 1.94
N LEU A 42 4.52 -12.14 2.83
CA LEU A 42 5.96 -11.99 2.62
C LEU A 42 6.47 -12.84 1.45
N ALA A 43 5.93 -14.05 1.27
CA ALA A 43 6.27 -14.91 0.14
C ALA A 43 5.77 -14.32 -1.19
N LEU A 44 4.55 -13.79 -1.20
CA LEU A 44 3.95 -13.15 -2.36
C LEU A 44 4.75 -11.91 -2.78
N ALA A 45 5.20 -11.09 -1.82
CA ALA A 45 5.99 -9.89 -2.12
C ALA A 45 7.33 -10.23 -2.79
N GLN A 46 8.03 -11.26 -2.31
CA GLN A 46 9.25 -11.78 -2.94
C GLN A 46 8.99 -12.28 -4.36
N HIS A 47 7.89 -13.00 -4.56
CA HIS A 47 7.52 -13.51 -5.88
C HIS A 47 7.15 -12.37 -6.85
N ALA A 48 6.38 -11.39 -6.40
CA ALA A 48 6.03 -10.21 -7.17
C ALA A 48 7.27 -9.39 -7.56
N ASP A 49 8.24 -9.24 -6.64
CA ASP A 49 9.52 -8.62 -6.92
C ASP A 49 10.29 -9.37 -8.01
N ALA A 50 10.41 -10.70 -7.91
CA ALA A 50 11.08 -11.53 -8.91
C ALA A 50 10.43 -11.41 -10.31
N LEU A 51 9.10 -11.36 -10.35
CA LEU A 51 8.31 -11.21 -11.58
C LEU A 51 8.34 -9.79 -12.18
N GLY A 52 8.89 -8.80 -11.46
CA GLY A 52 9.02 -7.43 -11.96
C GLY A 52 7.76 -6.58 -11.85
N TYR A 53 6.89 -6.88 -10.88
CA TYR A 53 5.78 -5.98 -10.53
C TYR A 53 6.33 -4.63 -10.06
N HIS A 54 5.58 -3.57 -10.33
CA HIS A 54 6.03 -2.21 -10.07
C HIS A 54 5.93 -1.81 -8.59
N ARG A 55 4.83 -2.20 -7.91
CA ARG A 55 4.61 -1.92 -6.48
C ARG A 55 3.93 -3.09 -5.79
N PHE A 56 4.16 -3.20 -4.50
CA PHE A 56 3.47 -4.07 -3.58
C PHE A 56 2.95 -3.22 -2.42
N TRP A 57 1.63 -3.03 -2.35
CA TRP A 57 1.00 -2.22 -1.32
C TRP A 57 0.23 -3.07 -0.32
N LEU A 58 0.26 -2.65 0.94
CA LEU A 58 -0.34 -3.31 2.08
C LEU A 58 -1.48 -2.46 2.62
N SER A 59 -2.67 -3.02 2.77
CA SER A 59 -3.77 -2.33 3.45
C SER A 59 -3.64 -2.37 4.97
N GLU A 60 -4.31 -1.47 5.67
CA GLU A 60 -4.50 -1.51 7.12
C GLU A 60 -5.96 -1.83 7.46
N HIS A 61 -6.17 -2.92 8.21
CA HIS A 61 -7.48 -3.34 8.69
C HIS A 61 -7.43 -3.80 10.15
N HIS A 62 -8.50 -3.53 10.89
CA HIS A 62 -8.60 -3.81 12.33
C HIS A 62 -9.90 -4.51 12.68
N GLY A 63 -9.82 -5.52 13.56
CA GLY A 63 -11.00 -6.20 14.11
C GLY A 63 -11.79 -7.04 13.10
N LEU A 64 -11.23 -7.32 11.92
CA LEU A 64 -11.88 -8.14 10.89
C LEU A 64 -11.45 -9.61 10.99
N PRO A 65 -12.38 -10.57 10.88
CA PRO A 65 -12.06 -11.99 11.08
C PRO A 65 -11.25 -12.61 9.92
N THR A 66 -11.31 -12.03 8.72
CA THR A 66 -10.71 -12.60 7.51
C THR A 66 -9.55 -11.78 6.95
N ILE A 67 -9.19 -10.67 7.60
CA ILE A 67 -8.15 -9.75 7.15
C ILE A 67 -7.28 -9.40 8.35
N VAL A 68 -6.00 -9.81 8.31
CA VAL A 68 -5.12 -9.74 9.48
C VAL A 68 -3.99 -8.72 9.34
N GLY A 69 -3.94 -7.98 8.23
CA GLY A 69 -2.99 -6.89 8.01
C GLY A 69 -3.38 -5.61 8.75
N SER A 70 -2.95 -5.46 10.00
CA SER A 70 -3.27 -4.30 10.87
C SER A 70 -2.13 -3.29 11.05
N ALA A 71 -0.91 -3.68 10.73
CA ALA A 71 0.29 -2.85 10.90
C ALA A 71 1.13 -2.88 9.61
N PRO A 72 0.70 -2.17 8.54
CA PRO A 72 1.36 -2.23 7.24
C PRO A 72 2.84 -1.85 7.35
N GLU A 73 3.23 -0.88 8.18
CA GLU A 73 4.62 -0.44 8.36
C GLU A 73 5.57 -1.56 8.83
N ILE A 74 5.06 -2.51 9.63
CA ILE A 74 5.84 -3.67 10.09
C ILE A 74 6.09 -4.63 8.92
N LEU A 75 5.05 -4.92 8.14
CA LEU A 75 5.16 -5.77 6.95
C LEU A 75 6.01 -5.11 5.87
N MET A 76 5.89 -3.78 5.69
CA MET A 76 6.71 -3.01 4.77
C MET A 76 8.20 -3.13 5.11
N ALA A 77 8.59 -2.99 6.39
CA ALA A 77 9.97 -3.18 6.83
C ALA A 77 10.46 -4.60 6.53
N ALA A 78 9.63 -5.62 6.80
CA ALA A 78 9.96 -7.01 6.54
C ALA A 78 10.13 -7.29 5.02
N ILE A 79 9.28 -6.72 4.17
CA ILE A 79 9.37 -6.86 2.71
C ILE A 79 10.57 -6.09 2.17
N ALA A 80 10.86 -4.91 2.70
CA ALA A 80 12.03 -4.10 2.32
C ALA A 80 13.34 -4.88 2.48
N ALA A 81 13.46 -5.63 3.58
CA ALA A 81 14.62 -6.50 3.84
C ALA A 81 14.68 -7.78 2.98
N ARG A 82 13.61 -8.12 2.25
CA ARG A 82 13.47 -9.39 1.50
C ARG A 82 13.34 -9.21 -0.02
N THR A 83 13.32 -7.98 -0.49
CA THR A 83 13.10 -7.65 -1.91
C THR A 83 14.10 -6.59 -2.34
N GLU A 84 14.40 -6.53 -3.63
CA GLU A 84 15.46 -5.67 -4.16
C GLU A 84 14.94 -4.52 -5.01
N ARG A 85 13.83 -4.71 -5.75
CA ARG A 85 13.42 -3.77 -6.81
C ARG A 85 12.05 -3.16 -6.59
N ILE A 86 11.09 -3.97 -6.16
CA ILE A 86 9.69 -3.56 -6.04
C ILE A 86 9.53 -2.38 -5.08
N ARG A 87 8.68 -1.40 -5.44
CA ARG A 87 8.25 -0.37 -4.49
C ARG A 87 7.31 -0.97 -3.46
N ILE A 88 7.40 -0.50 -2.23
CA ILE A 88 6.66 -1.04 -1.09
C ILE A 88 5.85 0.10 -0.50
N GLY A 89 4.57 -0.12 -0.24
CA GLY A 89 3.71 0.95 0.24
C GLY A 89 2.57 0.54 1.12
N SER A 90 1.95 1.54 1.73
CA SER A 90 0.66 1.42 2.40
C SER A 90 -0.49 1.81 1.47
N ALA A 91 -1.65 1.18 1.64
CA ALA A 91 -2.87 1.44 0.88
C ALA A 91 -4.13 1.43 1.75
N GLY A 92 -4.31 2.34 2.71
CA GLY A 92 -3.37 3.33 3.24
C GLY A 92 -3.11 3.07 4.72
N VAL A 93 -2.22 3.85 5.33
CA VAL A 93 -2.24 4.00 6.79
C VAL A 93 -3.53 4.74 7.15
N MET A 94 -4.32 4.21 8.08
CA MET A 94 -5.56 4.85 8.56
C MET A 94 -5.18 6.03 9.46
N LEU A 95 -4.78 7.14 8.82
CA LEU A 95 -4.16 8.30 9.46
C LEU A 95 -4.94 8.87 10.66
N PRO A 96 -6.29 8.85 10.70
CA PRO A 96 -7.04 9.28 11.88
C PRO A 96 -6.76 8.49 13.16
N HIS A 97 -6.14 7.31 13.09
CA HIS A 97 -5.78 6.53 14.27
C HIS A 97 -4.47 6.99 14.93
N TYR A 98 -3.65 7.76 14.23
CA TYR A 98 -2.27 8.04 14.65
C TYR A 98 -1.93 9.53 14.64
N SER A 99 -0.87 9.89 15.38
CA SER A 99 -0.20 11.17 15.21
C SER A 99 0.47 11.22 13.82
N ALA A 100 0.23 12.29 13.06
CA ALA A 100 0.87 12.50 11.76
C ALA A 100 2.40 12.50 11.87
N LEU A 101 2.96 13.12 12.92
CA LEU A 101 4.40 13.10 13.18
C LEU A 101 4.93 11.67 13.35
N LYS A 102 4.19 10.82 14.07
CA LYS A 102 4.60 9.43 14.28
C LYS A 102 4.62 8.67 12.95
N VAL A 103 3.60 8.85 12.11
CA VAL A 103 3.55 8.23 10.77
C VAL A 103 4.70 8.74 9.91
N ALA A 104 4.96 10.05 9.88
CA ALA A 104 6.06 10.64 9.14
C ALA A 104 7.43 10.05 9.57
N GLU A 105 7.70 9.96 10.87
CA GLU A 105 8.94 9.36 11.40
C GLU A 105 9.10 7.89 10.98
N GLN A 106 8.05 7.08 11.07
CA GLN A 106 8.14 5.68 10.68
C GLN A 106 8.45 5.51 9.19
N PHE A 107 7.82 6.33 8.33
CA PHE A 107 8.09 6.29 6.90
C PHE A 107 9.47 6.82 6.54
N ARG A 108 10.06 7.74 7.32
CA ARG A 108 11.47 8.13 7.18
C ARG A 108 12.44 7.00 7.57
N VAL A 109 12.11 6.20 8.58
CA VAL A 109 12.90 5.01 8.92
C VAL A 109 12.78 3.96 7.81
N LEU A 110 11.57 3.69 7.32
CA LEU A 110 11.36 2.78 6.18
C LEU A 110 12.13 3.22 4.94
N GLU A 111 12.11 4.52 4.61
CA GLU A 111 12.87 5.08 3.49
C GLU A 111 14.38 4.89 3.69
N SER A 112 14.87 4.89 4.94
CA SER A 112 16.27 4.58 5.24
C SER A 112 16.60 3.09 5.05
N LEU A 113 15.63 2.19 5.21
CA LEU A 113 15.79 0.75 4.96
C LEU A 113 15.76 0.39 3.47
N ALA A 114 14.95 1.09 2.68
CA ALA A 114 14.85 0.88 1.23
C ALA A 114 14.74 2.23 0.48
N PRO A 115 15.87 2.94 0.30
CA PRO A 115 15.89 4.27 -0.31
C PRO A 115 15.26 4.29 -1.71
N GLY A 116 14.37 5.25 -1.92
CA GLY A 116 13.64 5.46 -3.17
C GLY A 116 12.54 4.43 -3.45
N ARG A 117 12.28 3.49 -2.52
CA ARG A 117 11.33 2.38 -2.73
C ARG A 117 10.09 2.45 -1.85
N ILE A 118 9.95 3.43 -0.96
CA ILE A 118 8.80 3.51 -0.06
C ILE A 118 7.71 4.45 -0.62
N ASP A 119 6.45 3.99 -0.53
CA ASP A 119 5.24 4.77 -0.84
C ASP A 119 4.40 4.95 0.43
N LEU A 120 4.14 6.20 0.84
CA LEU A 120 3.17 6.52 1.90
C LEU A 120 1.78 6.77 1.29
N GLY A 121 0.94 5.75 1.24
CA GLY A 121 -0.49 5.91 1.02
C GLY A 121 -1.22 6.06 2.36
N VAL A 122 -2.19 6.98 2.42
CA VAL A 122 -2.98 7.27 3.62
C VAL A 122 -4.47 7.18 3.33
N GLY A 123 -5.23 6.71 4.33
CA GLY A 123 -6.67 6.56 4.28
C GLY A 123 -7.38 7.34 5.39
N ARG A 124 -8.57 7.85 5.07
CA ARG A 124 -9.46 8.56 6.02
C ARG A 124 -10.40 7.62 6.78
N ALA A 125 -10.74 6.48 6.18
CA ALA A 125 -11.70 5.53 6.76
C ALA A 125 -11.11 4.85 8.01
N PRO A 126 -11.93 4.24 8.88
CA PRO A 126 -11.44 3.58 10.10
C PRO A 126 -10.73 2.23 9.85
N GLY A 127 -10.83 1.63 8.65
CA GLY A 127 -10.23 0.31 8.38
C GLY A 127 -10.85 -0.86 9.17
N GLY A 128 -12.03 -0.66 9.77
CA GLY A 128 -12.68 -1.65 10.64
C GLY A 128 -13.99 -1.13 11.20
N ASP A 129 -14.49 -1.77 12.25
CA ASP A 129 -15.69 -1.30 12.96
C ASP A 129 -15.41 -0.10 13.88
N MET A 130 -16.46 0.62 14.26
CA MET A 130 -16.32 1.85 15.05
C MET A 130 -15.88 1.62 16.50
N ARG A 131 -16.14 0.44 17.10
CA ARG A 131 -15.67 0.14 18.46
C ARG A 131 -14.16 -0.04 18.45
N THR A 132 -13.65 -0.78 17.46
CA THR A 132 -12.21 -0.96 17.27
C THR A 132 -11.53 0.37 16.94
N ALA A 133 -12.13 1.19 16.06
CA ALA A 133 -11.61 2.53 15.76
C ALA A 133 -11.54 3.43 17.02
N GLN A 134 -12.55 3.39 17.88
CA GLN A 134 -12.56 4.15 19.14
C GLN A 134 -11.49 3.66 20.13
N ALA A 135 -11.18 2.36 20.13
CA ALA A 135 -10.11 1.80 20.94
C ALA A 135 -8.72 2.23 20.45
N LEU A 136 -8.53 2.35 19.13
CA LEU A 136 -7.29 2.86 18.53
C LEU A 136 -7.10 4.36 18.78
N ASN A 137 -8.16 5.14 18.55
CA ASN A 137 -8.20 6.56 18.86
C ASN A 137 -9.61 6.98 19.31
N PRO A 138 -9.81 7.35 20.59
CA PRO A 138 -11.10 7.81 21.10
C PRO A 138 -11.67 9.03 20.35
N ASN A 139 -10.80 9.81 19.69
CA ASN A 139 -11.15 10.98 18.89
C ASN A 139 -11.13 10.71 17.37
N ALA A 140 -11.13 9.45 16.92
CA ALA A 140 -11.00 9.07 15.51
C ALA A 140 -12.00 9.79 14.59
N HIS A 141 -13.24 10.03 15.04
CA HIS A 141 -14.23 10.76 14.24
C HIS A 141 -13.80 12.20 13.97
N LEU A 142 -13.38 12.94 15.00
CA LEU A 142 -12.88 14.31 14.83
C LEU A 142 -11.60 14.34 14.00
N ALA A 143 -10.71 13.38 14.21
CA ALA A 143 -9.50 13.23 13.42
C ALA A 143 -9.81 12.98 11.93
N ALA A 144 -10.85 12.18 11.62
CA ALA A 144 -11.28 11.95 10.25
C ALA A 144 -11.85 13.20 9.56
N GLU A 145 -12.41 14.15 10.30
CA GLU A 145 -12.79 15.48 9.77
C GLU A 145 -11.56 16.34 9.50
N ALA A 146 -10.55 16.26 10.38
CA ALA A 146 -9.27 16.94 10.25
C ALA A 146 -8.30 16.27 9.25
N PHE A 147 -8.70 15.19 8.58
CA PHE A 147 -7.83 14.41 7.69
C PHE A 147 -7.03 15.26 6.67
N PRO A 148 -7.62 16.26 5.96
CA PRO A 148 -6.85 17.10 5.04
C PRO A 148 -5.73 17.89 5.73
N GLN A 149 -5.90 18.27 7.00
CA GLN A 149 -4.85 18.90 7.79
C GLN A 149 -3.80 17.88 8.21
N GLN A 150 -4.21 16.70 8.71
CA GLN A 150 -3.26 15.64 9.06
C GLN A 150 -2.36 15.24 7.89
N VAL A 151 -2.88 15.25 6.66
CA VAL A 151 -2.08 14.99 5.45
C VAL A 151 -1.04 16.09 5.20
N ARG A 152 -1.38 17.37 5.47
CA ARG A 152 -0.41 18.47 5.39
C ARG A 152 0.68 18.34 6.45
N ASP A 153 0.32 17.86 7.63
CA ASP A 153 1.26 17.69 8.75
C ASP A 153 2.27 16.53 8.54
N LEU A 154 2.18 15.79 7.42
CA LEU A 154 3.17 14.78 7.03
C LEU A 154 4.41 15.36 6.29
N GLN A 155 4.36 16.62 5.88
CA GLN A 155 5.40 17.31 5.10
C GLN A 155 6.38 18.07 6.00
#